data_AF-A0A5J4VB34-F1
#
_entry.id   AF-A0A5J4VB34-F1
#
_cell.length_a   1.000
_cell.length_b   1.000
_cell.length_c   1.000
_cell.angle_alpha   90.00
_cell.angle_beta   90.00
_cell.angle_gamma   90.00
#
_symmetry.space_group_name_H-M   'P 1'
#
loop_
_entity.id
_entity.type
_entity.pdbx_description
1 polymer ?
#
loop_
_entity_poly.entity_id
_entity_poly.type
_entity_poly.pdbx_seq_one_letter_code
_entity_poly.pdbx_strand_id
1 'polypeptide(L)' 'MSCKIYEFVVDPNDKVLVLREKIHEEIQFPINPHDSIIFYQGKRIFNDKTLSEQKVVDGSVLHLIISRGR' A
#
# COMPACT_ATOMS: atom_id res chain seq x y z
N MET A 1 2.53 -9.40 18.24
CA MET A 1 2.08 -8.64 17.05
C MET A 1 3.31 -7.99 16.45
N SER A 2 3.80 -8.47 15.32
CA SER A 2 4.99 -7.89 14.68
C SER A 2 4.54 -6.82 13.69
N CYS A 3 4.68 -5.55 14.07
CA CYS A 3 4.51 -4.43 13.15
C CYS A 3 5.87 -4.21 12.46
N LYS A 4 5.91 -4.34 11.14
CA LYS A 4 7.07 -3.98 10.33
C LYS A 4 6.75 -2.70 9.56
N ILE A 5 7.71 -1.80 9.50
CA ILE A 5 7.62 -0.54 8.77
C ILE A 5 8.61 -0.63 7.61
N TYR A 6 8.18 -0.20 6.43
CA TYR A 6 8.97 -0.17 5.21
C TYR A 6 8.85 1.22 4.60
N GLU A 7 9.94 1.71 4.02
CA GLU A 7 10.02 3.03 3.41
C GLU A 7 10.15 2.86 1.89
N PHE A 8 9.26 3.51 1.14
CA PHE A 8 9.22 3.42 -0.32
C PHE A 8 9.35 4.81 -0.93
N VAL A 9 10.23 4.92 -1.91
CA VAL A 9 10.33 6.11 -2.77
C VAL A 9 9.43 5.90 -3.98
N VAL A 10 8.42 6.77 -4.12
CA VAL A 10 7.38 6.74 -5.16
C VAL A 10 7.07 8.16 -5.62
N ASP A 11 6.65 8.30 -6.87
CA ASP A 11 6.25 9.58 -7.40
C ASP A 11 4.78 9.88 -7.10
N PRO A 12 4.39 11.14 -6.83
CA PRO A 12 3.00 11.49 -6.59
C PRO A 12 2.08 11.24 -7.81
N ASN A 13 2.65 11.10 -9.00
CA ASN A 13 1.95 10.74 -10.23
C ASN A 13 1.84 9.22 -10.43
N ASP A 14 2.56 8.42 -9.65
CA ASP A 14 2.45 6.96 -9.70
C ASP A 14 1.07 6.51 -9.24
N LYS A 15 0.65 5.38 -9.80
CA LYS A 15 -0.55 4.68 -9.36
C LYS A 15 -0.29 3.93 -8.07
N VAL A 16 -1.33 3.75 -7.27
CA VAL A 16 -1.30 2.88 -6.08
C VAL A 16 -0.87 1.45 -6.44
N LEU A 17 -1.09 1.02 -7.69
CA LEU A 17 -0.58 -0.25 -8.22
C LEU A 17 0.94 -0.38 -8.08
N VAL A 18 1.70 0.63 -8.48
CA VAL A 18 3.18 0.62 -8.45
C VAL A 18 3.69 0.46 -7.03
N LEU A 19 3.07 1.16 -6.07
CA LEU A 19 3.38 1.02 -4.65
C LEU A 19 3.11 -0.42 -4.17
N ARG A 20 2.02 -1.06 -4.61
CA ARG A 20 1.71 -2.45 -4.24
C ARG A 20 2.72 -3.44 -4.77
N GLU A 21 3.18 -3.26 -6.01
CA GLU A 21 4.23 -4.10 -6.59
C GLU A 21 5.52 -4.00 -5.78
N LYS A 22 5.98 -2.78 -5.48
CA LYS A 22 7.16 -2.55 -4.64
C LYS A 22 7.02 -3.21 -3.26
N ILE A 23 5.85 -3.07 -2.62
CA ILE A 23 5.60 -3.71 -1.33
C ILE A 23 5.69 -5.24 -1.49
N HIS A 24 5.09 -5.82 -2.53
CA HIS A 24 5.13 -7.26 -2.77
C HIS A 24 6.55 -7.80 -2.90
N GLU A 25 7.41 -7.08 -3.64
CA GLU A 25 8.82 -7.41 -3.78
C GLU A 25 9.57 -7.35 -2.45
N GLU A 26 9.33 -6.31 -1.64
CA GLU A 26 10.04 -6.12 -0.35
C GLU A 26 9.63 -7.12 0.74
N ILE A 27 8.33 -7.43 0.89
CA ILE A 27 7.89 -8.40 1.92
C ILE A 27 8.01 -9.85 1.48
N GLN A 28 8.19 -10.13 0.18
CA GLN A 28 8.24 -11.48 -0.42
C GLN A 28 7.10 -12.42 0.04
N PHE A 29 6.00 -11.86 0.54
CA PHE A 29 4.84 -12.57 1.06
C PHE A 29 3.69 -12.43 0.05
N PRO A 30 2.81 -13.44 -0.13
CA PRO A 30 1.69 -13.34 -1.06
C PRO A 30 0.70 -12.26 -0.61
N ILE A 31 0.86 -11.06 -1.18
CA ILE A 31 -0.07 -9.95 -1.05
C ILE A 31 -1.03 -10.03 -2.22
N ASN A 32 -2.04 -10.90 -2.12
CA ASN A 32 -3.07 -10.89 -3.14
C ASN A 32 -3.90 -9.61 -3.02
N PRO A 33 -4.26 -8.94 -4.14
CA PRO A 33 -5.07 -7.73 -4.09
C PRO A 33 -6.47 -7.97 -3.50
N HIS A 34 -6.95 -9.23 -3.50
CA HIS A 34 -8.21 -9.62 -2.88
C HIS A 34 -8.10 -9.76 -1.34
N ASP A 35 -6.93 -10.20 -0.85
CA ASP A 35 -6.67 -10.51 0.55
C ASP A 35 -5.93 -9.39 1.29
N SER A 36 -5.57 -8.33 0.59
CA SER A 36 -4.84 -7.18 1.12
C SER A 36 -5.57 -5.87 0.89
N ILE A 37 -5.56 -5.02 1.91
CA ILE A 37 -6.22 -3.72 1.86
C ILE A 37 -5.24 -2.68 2.41
N ILE A 38 -4.96 -1.66 1.59
CA ILE A 38 -4.18 -0.50 2.02
C ILE A 38 -5.15 0.59 2.47
N PHE A 39 -4.92 1.12 3.66
CA PHE A 39 -5.63 2.26 4.22
C PHE A 39 -4.71 3.46 4.37
N TYR A 40 -5.24 4.63 4.04
CA TYR A 40 -4.61 5.92 4.26
C TYR A 40 -5.65 6.92 4.75
N GLN A 41 -5.35 7.63 5.84
CA GLN A 41 -6.28 8.56 6.51
C GLN A 41 -7.68 7.96 6.77
N GLY A 42 -7.75 6.67 7.12
CA GLY A 42 -9.02 5.97 7.36
C GLY A 42 -9.82 5.63 6.09
N LYS A 43 -9.27 5.87 4.90
CA LYS A 43 -9.89 5.51 3.61
C LYS A 43 -9.11 4.39 2.93
N ARG A 44 -9.84 3.47 2.30
CA ARG A 44 -9.23 2.44 1.44
C ARG A 44 -8.78 3.07 0.13
N ILE A 45 -7.55 2.78 -0.25
CA ILE A 45 -6.99 3.24 -1.52
C ILE A 45 -7.02 2.12 -2.56
N PHE A 46 -7.40 2.48 -3.78
CA PHE A 46 -7.54 1.54 -4.90
C PHE A 46 -6.48 1.79 -5.95
N ASN A 47 -6.10 0.71 -6.65
CA ASN A 47 -5.04 0.65 -7.66
C ASN A 47 -5.32 1.57 -8.86
N ASP A 48 -6.59 1.89 -9.07
CA ASP A 48 -7.09 2.70 -10.19
C ASP A 48 -6.67 4.18 -10.11
N LYS A 49 -6.35 4.65 -8.90
CA LYS A 49 -6.04 6.06 -8.64
C LYS A 49 -4.55 6.30 -8.42
N THR A 50 -4.13 7.53 -8.71
CA THR A 50 -2.78 8.00 -8.41
C THR A 50 -2.60 8.34 -6.93
N LEU A 51 -1.35 8.36 -6.45
CA LEU A 51 -1.02 8.74 -5.08
C LEU A 51 -1.49 10.17 -4.76
N SER A 52 -1.31 11.11 -5.70
CA SER A 52 -1.83 12.48 -5.59
C SER A 52 -3.34 12.52 -5.41
N GLU A 53 -4.10 11.76 -6.20
CA GLU A 53 -5.57 11.69 -6.07
C GLU A 53 -6.02 11.08 -4.75
N GLN A 54 -5.21 10.20 -4.17
CA GLN A 54 -5.42 9.64 -2.83
C GLN A 54 -4.89 10.54 -1.71
N LYS A 55 -4.35 11.73 -2.03
CA LYS A 55 -3.74 12.68 -1.09
C LYS A 55 -2.56 12.10 -0.32
N VAL A 56 -1.90 11.09 -0.88
CA VAL A 56 -0.67 10.52 -0.33
C VAL A 56 0.45 11.49 -0.68
N VAL A 57 1.14 11.98 0.36
CA VAL A 57 2.27 12.91 0.27
C VAL A 57 3.53 12.27 0.85
N ASP A 58 4.68 12.89 0.66
CA ASP A 58 5.91 12.45 1.32
C ASP A 58 5.74 12.40 2.84
N GLY A 59 6.37 11.41 3.48
CA GLY A 59 6.21 11.17 4.92
C GLY A 59 4.85 10.60 5.36
N SER A 60 3.95 10.29 4.41
CA SER A 60 2.68 9.63 4.73
C SER A 60 2.88 8.20 5.20
N VAL A 61 2.18 7.81 6.27
CA VAL A 61 2.15 6.43 6.75
C VAL A 61 0.89 5.74 6.25
N LEU A 62 1.07 4.62 5.54
CA LEU A 62 -0.02 3.78 5.05
C LEU A 62 -0.12 2.50 5.88
N HIS A 63 -1.34 2.07 6.17
CA HIS A 63 -1.60 0.83 6.89
C HIS A 63 -1.98 -0.27 5.92
N LEU A 64 -1.11 -1.28 5.77
CA LEU A 64 -1.41 -2.50 5.03
C LEU A 64 -2.01 -3.54 5.96
N ILE A 65 -3.22 -4.00 5.65
CA ILE A 65 -3.87 -5.12 6.33
C ILE A 65 -3.86 -6.30 5.37
N ILE A 66 -3.29 -7.42 5.81
CA ILE A 66 -3.31 -8.69 5.08
C ILE A 66 -4.22 -9.63 5.85
N SER A 67 -5.34 -9.99 5.25
CA SER A 67 -6.21 -11.05 5.75
C SER A 67 -5.66 -12.37 5.24
N ARG A 68 -5.15 -13.22 6.14
CA ARG A 68 -4.94 -14.62 5.77
C ARG A 68 -6.32 -15.26 5.70
N GLY A 69 -6.78 -15.58 4.49
CA GLY A 69 -7.88 -16.51 4.29
C GLY A 69 -7.63 -17.72 5.19
N ARG A 70 -8.61 -18.02 6.04
CA ARG A 70 -8.58 -19.20 6.92
C ARG A 70 -8.61 -20.47 6.10
#